data_AF-A0A8K0NK42-F1
#
_entry.id   AF-A0A8K0NK42-F1
#
_cell.length_a   1.000
_cell.length_b   1.000
_cell.length_c   1.000
_cell.angle_alpha   90.00
_cell.angle_beta   90.00
_cell.angle_gamma   90.00
#
_symmetry.space_group_name_H-M   'P 1'
#
loop_
_entity.id
_entity.type
_entity.pdbx_description
1 polymer ?
#
loop_
_entity_poly.entity_id
_entity_poly.type
_entity_poly.pdbx_seq_one_letter_code
_entity_poly.pdbx_strand_id
1 'polypeptide(L)'
;MLPLSLLALAATLVPVSAQGQPCGLKIAPCPSDQHCVPDSPRCNNPNRCRGTCQFRNTYLSCGGFRTQPVTCPEGTECRDDPRVPRGCGLACDAPGICMPTNAPSCAGFAGRLCRKGLYCYDVPDDGCDPQNGGADCAGICL
;
A
#
# COMPACT_ATOMS: atom_id res chain seq x y z
N MET A 1 24.92 7.85 -45.98
CA MET A 1 25.00 6.80 -44.94
C MET A 1 24.21 7.30 -43.74
N LEU A 2 22.91 6.96 -43.66
CA LEU A 2 22.02 7.32 -42.56
C LEU A 2 22.17 6.27 -41.44
N PRO A 3 22.43 6.63 -40.18
CA PRO A 3 22.40 5.66 -39.10
C PRO A 3 20.94 5.39 -38.71
N LEU A 4 20.54 4.12 -38.81
CA LEU A 4 19.27 3.61 -38.32
C LEU A 4 19.30 3.63 -36.79
N SER A 5 18.66 4.61 -36.16
CA SER A 5 18.51 4.67 -34.71
C SER A 5 17.43 3.69 -34.26
N LEU A 6 17.83 2.58 -33.64
CA LEU A 6 16.93 1.66 -32.94
C LEU A 6 16.31 2.38 -31.73
N LEU A 7 15.01 2.67 -31.79
CA LEU A 7 14.21 3.05 -30.63
C LEU A 7 13.83 1.77 -29.88
N ALA A 8 14.55 1.47 -28.79
CA ALA A 8 14.16 0.43 -27.86
C ALA A 8 13.03 0.94 -26.96
N LEU A 9 11.80 0.46 -27.18
CA LEU A 9 10.69 0.66 -26.24
C LEU A 9 10.95 -0.18 -24.98
N ALA A 10 11.43 0.46 -23.92
CA ALA A 10 11.46 -0.15 -22.59
C ALA A 10 10.04 -0.13 -22.01
N ALA A 11 9.37 -1.28 -21.96
CA ALA A 11 8.11 -1.42 -21.24
C ALA A 11 8.37 -1.34 -19.73
N THR A 12 8.00 -0.23 -19.10
CA THR A 12 8.07 -0.08 -17.65
C THR A 12 6.91 -0.86 -17.01
N LEU A 13 7.24 -1.95 -16.31
CA LEU A 13 6.30 -2.67 -15.47
C LEU A 13 6.00 -1.82 -14.24
N VAL A 14 4.90 -1.08 -14.27
CA VAL A 14 4.43 -0.33 -13.09
C VAL A 14 3.84 -1.34 -12.10
N PRO A 15 4.31 -1.43 -10.84
CA PRO A 15 3.73 -2.36 -9.87
C PRO A 15 2.28 -1.94 -9.61
N VAL A 16 1.30 -2.75 -10.01
CA VAL A 16 -0.10 -2.50 -9.69
C VAL A 16 -0.26 -2.61 -8.16
N SER A 17 -0.96 -1.68 -7.53
CA SER A 17 -1.25 -1.77 -6.10
C SER A 17 -2.08 -3.04 -5.89
N ALA A 18 -1.53 -3.99 -5.12
CA ALA A 18 -2.01 -5.37 -5.03
C ALA A 18 -3.21 -5.56 -4.08
N GLN A 19 -3.96 -4.49 -3.80
CA GLN A 19 -5.11 -4.62 -2.91
C GLN A 19 -6.22 -5.42 -3.58
N GLY A 20 -6.59 -6.53 -2.94
CA GLY A 20 -7.52 -7.47 -3.56
C GLY A 20 -6.89 -8.33 -4.65
N GLN A 21 -5.55 -8.36 -4.77
CA GLN A 21 -4.88 -9.24 -5.72
C GLN A 21 -5.22 -10.70 -5.37
N PRO A 22 -5.62 -11.52 -6.36
CA PRO A 22 -5.84 -12.94 -6.12
C PRO A 22 -4.52 -13.60 -5.70
N CYS A 23 -4.62 -14.53 -4.76
CA CYS A 23 -3.53 -15.38 -4.29
C CYS A 23 -3.99 -16.84 -4.12
N GLY A 24 -3.09 -17.71 -3.68
CA GLY A 24 -3.37 -19.13 -3.51
C GLY A 24 -3.21 -19.92 -4.81
N LEU A 25 -3.70 -21.16 -4.87
CA LEU A 25 -3.56 -22.04 -6.06
C LEU A 25 -2.13 -22.16 -6.64
N LYS A 26 -1.08 -21.89 -5.83
CA LYS A 26 0.32 -21.76 -6.27
C LYS A 26 0.58 -20.65 -7.30
N ILE A 27 -0.25 -19.62 -7.36
CA ILE A 27 0.02 -18.40 -8.12
C ILE A 27 1.04 -17.52 -7.39
N ALA A 28 1.43 -16.39 -8.00
CA ALA A 28 2.40 -15.47 -7.45
C ALA A 28 2.09 -15.09 -5.99
N PRO A 29 3.12 -15.02 -5.11
CA PRO A 29 2.93 -14.65 -3.72
C PRO A 29 2.45 -13.19 -3.60
N CYS A 30 1.75 -12.90 -2.50
CA CYS A 30 1.41 -11.53 -2.14
C CYS A 30 2.68 -10.70 -1.88
N PRO A 31 2.59 -9.36 -1.99
CA PRO A 31 3.65 -8.46 -1.55
C PRO A 31 4.11 -8.71 -0.11
N SER A 32 5.29 -8.22 0.25
CA SER A 32 5.93 -8.46 1.55
C SER A 32 5.10 -7.95 2.75
N ASP A 33 4.31 -6.91 2.54
CA ASP A 33 3.41 -6.29 3.52
C ASP A 33 2.02 -6.93 3.58
N GLN A 34 1.81 -7.99 2.78
CA GLN A 34 0.55 -8.69 2.67
C GLN A 34 0.71 -10.19 2.93
N HIS A 35 -0.42 -10.83 3.20
CA HIS A 35 -0.53 -12.26 3.35
C HIS A 35 -1.75 -12.78 2.58
N CYS A 36 -1.69 -14.04 2.15
CA CYS A 36 -2.78 -14.65 1.41
C CYS A 36 -3.86 -15.15 2.39
N VAL A 37 -5.07 -14.62 2.28
CA VAL A 37 -6.22 -15.08 3.06
C VAL A 37 -7.14 -15.90 2.16
N PRO A 38 -7.41 -17.19 2.46
CA PRO A 38 -8.31 -18.00 1.65
C PRO A 38 -9.73 -17.44 1.62
N ASP A 39 -10.37 -17.46 0.45
CA ASP A 39 -11.74 -16.92 0.30
C ASP A 39 -12.79 -17.81 0.99
N SER A 40 -12.42 -19.06 1.29
CA SER A 40 -13.28 -20.02 1.98
C SER A 40 -12.69 -20.40 3.34
N PRO A 41 -13.46 -20.33 4.44
CA PRO A 41 -13.00 -20.74 5.77
C PRO A 41 -12.77 -22.26 5.87
N ARG A 42 -13.25 -23.05 4.88
CA ARG A 42 -13.00 -24.50 4.81
C ARG A 42 -11.65 -24.84 4.19
N CYS A 43 -10.91 -23.84 3.71
CA CYS A 43 -9.63 -24.06 3.09
C CYS A 43 -8.49 -24.05 4.11
N ASN A 44 -7.96 -25.24 4.40
CA ASN A 44 -6.81 -25.40 5.29
C ASN A 44 -5.46 -25.31 4.55
N ASN A 45 -5.46 -25.20 3.22
CA ASN A 45 -4.25 -25.14 2.41
C ASN A 45 -4.36 -24.09 1.28
N PRO A 46 -3.76 -22.90 1.46
CA PRO A 46 -3.79 -21.82 0.48
C PRO A 46 -3.23 -22.21 -0.89
N ASN A 47 -2.36 -23.23 -0.98
CA ASN A 47 -1.81 -23.70 -2.25
C ASN A 47 -2.83 -24.46 -3.12
N ARG A 48 -4.00 -24.79 -2.59
CA ARG A 48 -5.06 -25.53 -3.29
C ARG A 48 -6.37 -24.76 -3.42
N CYS A 49 -6.44 -23.57 -2.84
CA CYS A 49 -7.64 -22.74 -2.86
C CYS A 49 -7.33 -21.35 -3.38
N ARG A 50 -8.39 -20.68 -3.81
CA ARG A 50 -8.34 -19.24 -4.06
C ARG A 50 -8.26 -18.48 -2.74
N GLY A 51 -7.55 -17.38 -2.77
CA GLY A 51 -7.50 -16.41 -1.72
C GLY A 51 -7.31 -15.03 -2.29
N THR A 52 -7.28 -14.07 -1.39
CA THR A 52 -7.07 -12.67 -1.69
C THR A 52 -5.95 -12.13 -0.80
N CYS A 53 -5.04 -11.33 -1.38
CA CYS A 53 -4.00 -10.67 -0.60
C CYS A 53 -4.60 -9.60 0.30
N GLN A 54 -4.25 -9.67 1.59
CA GLN A 54 -4.66 -8.70 2.60
C GLN A 54 -3.44 -8.18 3.35
N PHE A 55 -3.47 -6.91 3.75
CA PHE A 55 -2.41 -6.32 4.56
C PHE A 55 -2.19 -7.10 5.85
N ARG A 56 -0.92 -7.21 6.25
CA ARG A 56 -0.55 -7.81 7.54
C ARG A 56 -0.95 -6.90 8.70
N ASN A 57 -0.85 -5.59 8.50
CA ASN A 57 -1.20 -4.60 9.51
C ASN A 57 -2.64 -4.14 9.30
N THR A 58 -3.39 -4.02 10.39
CA THR A 58 -4.82 -3.66 10.37
C THR A 58 -5.03 -2.37 11.14
N TYR A 59 -5.78 -1.45 10.54
CA TYR A 59 -6.14 -0.17 11.12
C TYR A 59 -7.65 0.00 11.08
N LEU A 60 -8.20 0.71 12.07
CA LEU A 60 -9.61 1.09 12.04
C LEU A 60 -9.83 2.00 10.82
N SER A 61 -10.77 1.61 9.97
CA SER A 61 -11.09 2.43 8.80
C SER A 61 -12.02 3.58 9.19
N CYS A 62 -11.77 4.76 8.62
CA CYS A 62 -12.49 6.00 8.90
C CYS A 62 -12.83 6.74 7.60
N GLY A 63 -13.63 7.80 7.69
CA GLY A 63 -14.06 8.59 6.54
C GLY A 63 -14.86 7.80 5.51
N GLY A 64 -14.84 8.28 4.28
CA GLY A 64 -15.60 7.75 3.14
C GLY A 64 -17.12 7.90 3.25
N PHE A 65 -17.84 7.32 2.28
CA PHE A 65 -19.29 7.42 2.20
C PHE A 65 -20.02 6.48 3.18
N ARG A 66 -20.05 6.86 4.47
CA ARG A 66 -20.70 6.09 5.54
C ARG A 66 -21.92 6.79 6.10
N THR A 67 -22.97 6.02 6.39
CA THR A 67 -24.17 6.51 7.09
C THR A 67 -23.90 6.83 8.56
N GLN A 68 -22.94 6.14 9.17
CA GLN A 68 -22.46 6.40 10.54
C GLN A 68 -20.97 6.76 10.48
N PRO A 69 -20.62 8.04 10.70
CA PRO A 69 -19.23 8.47 10.78
C PRO A 69 -18.49 7.75 11.91
N VAL A 70 -17.29 7.25 11.62
CA VAL A 70 -16.41 6.63 12.61
C VAL A 70 -15.43 7.68 13.13
N THR A 71 -15.39 7.87 14.45
CA THR A 71 -14.38 8.71 15.11
C THR A 71 -13.15 7.87 15.43
N CYS A 72 -11.97 8.39 15.11
CA CYS A 72 -10.72 7.72 15.42
C CYS A 72 -10.40 7.76 16.93
N PRO A 73 -9.83 6.69 17.50
CA PRO A 73 -9.38 6.66 18.89
C PRO A 73 -8.33 7.73 19.18
N GLU A 74 -8.15 8.06 20.46
CA GLU A 74 -7.11 8.99 20.90
C GLU A 74 -5.71 8.58 20.40
N GLY A 75 -4.92 9.58 20.01
CA GLY A 75 -3.59 9.36 19.44
C GLY A 75 -3.58 8.91 17.97
N THR A 76 -4.76 8.84 17.33
CA THR A 76 -4.87 8.55 15.90
C THR A 76 -5.70 9.61 15.19
N GLU A 77 -5.46 9.79 13.89
CA GLU A 77 -6.16 10.75 13.05
C GLU A 77 -6.63 10.06 11.77
N CYS A 78 -7.80 10.46 11.27
CA CYS A 78 -8.29 9.94 10.00
C CYS A 78 -7.51 10.54 8.84
N ARG A 79 -6.76 9.71 8.13
CA ARG A 79 -5.96 10.12 6.96
C ARG A 79 -6.12 9.12 5.83
N ASP A 80 -5.72 9.53 4.63
CA ASP A 80 -5.63 8.63 3.49
C ASP A 80 -4.76 7.43 3.82
N ASP A 81 -5.17 6.27 3.33
CA ASP A 81 -4.43 5.03 3.54
C ASP A 81 -3.22 4.99 2.58
N PRO A 82 -1.99 5.20 3.07
CA PRO A 82 -0.80 5.26 2.21
C PRO A 82 -0.46 3.91 1.58
N ARG A 83 -1.12 2.83 2.03
CA ARG A 83 -1.00 1.49 1.46
C ARG A 83 -1.83 1.36 0.19
N VAL A 84 -2.71 2.33 -0.10
CA VAL A 84 -3.53 2.46 -1.32
C VAL A 84 -3.08 3.69 -2.15
N PRO A 85 -1.81 3.83 -2.58
CA PRO A 85 -1.29 5.10 -3.10
C PRO A 85 -1.91 5.54 -4.44
N ARG A 86 -2.69 4.68 -5.12
CA ARG A 86 -3.34 5.01 -6.39
C ARG A 86 -4.83 5.26 -6.18
N GLY A 87 -5.16 6.50 -5.85
CA GLY A 87 -6.53 6.98 -5.71
C GLY A 87 -6.55 8.41 -5.20
N CYS A 88 -7.72 9.05 -5.25
CA CYS A 88 -7.96 10.34 -4.63
C CYS A 88 -8.36 10.23 -3.14
N GLY A 89 -8.31 9.02 -2.57
CA GLY A 89 -8.52 8.79 -1.15
C GLY A 89 -9.83 9.35 -0.60
N LEU A 90 -9.77 9.93 0.58
CA LEU A 90 -10.84 10.63 1.29
C LEU A 90 -11.46 11.73 0.44
N ALA A 91 -10.72 12.36 -0.48
CA ALA A 91 -11.25 13.39 -1.37
C ALA A 91 -12.30 12.86 -2.37
N CYS A 92 -12.30 11.55 -2.65
CA CYS A 92 -13.30 10.86 -3.46
C CYS A 92 -14.15 9.90 -2.63
N ASP A 93 -14.32 10.18 -1.34
CA ASP A 93 -15.09 9.35 -0.41
C ASP A 93 -14.59 7.90 -0.28
N ALA A 94 -13.34 7.62 -0.67
CA ALA A 94 -12.72 6.35 -0.35
C ALA A 94 -12.42 6.30 1.16
N PRO A 95 -12.49 5.12 1.79
CA PRO A 95 -12.15 5.00 3.20
C PRO A 95 -10.66 5.29 3.45
N GLY A 96 -10.39 6.06 4.49
CA GLY A 96 -9.05 6.20 5.07
C GLY A 96 -8.82 5.23 6.23
N ILE A 97 -7.74 5.47 6.96
CA ILE A 97 -7.41 4.76 8.20
C ILE A 97 -7.16 5.73 9.36
N CYS A 98 -7.49 5.28 10.58
CA CYS A 98 -7.08 5.93 11.81
C CYS A 98 -5.60 5.66 12.04
N MET A 99 -4.77 6.56 11.52
CA MET A 99 -3.31 6.45 11.54
C MET A 99 -2.75 7.07 12.82
N PRO A 100 -1.76 6.45 13.49
CA PRO A 100 -1.10 7.05 14.64
C PRO A 100 -0.51 8.42 14.30
N THR A 101 -0.78 9.44 15.12
CA THR A 101 -0.27 10.80 14.90
C THR A 101 1.24 10.92 15.09
N ASN A 102 1.84 9.93 15.75
CA ASN A 102 3.27 9.81 16.02
C ASN A 102 3.92 8.62 15.29
N ALA A 103 3.34 8.16 14.17
CA ALA A 103 3.92 7.10 13.36
C ALA A 103 5.36 7.45 12.94
N PRO A 104 6.35 6.54 13.11
CA PRO A 104 7.74 6.82 12.76
C PRO A 104 7.91 7.09 11.27
N SER A 105 8.84 7.99 10.92
CA SER A 105 9.23 8.17 9.53
C SER A 105 10.24 7.11 9.07
N CYS A 106 10.18 6.77 7.79
CA CYS A 106 11.11 5.89 7.10
C CYS A 106 11.56 6.49 5.77
N ALA A 107 12.49 5.82 5.09
CA ALA A 107 13.11 6.30 3.86
C ALA A 107 13.74 7.69 4.06
N GLY A 108 13.62 8.56 3.06
CA GLY A 108 14.27 9.87 3.01
C GLY A 108 15.79 9.79 2.87
N PHE A 109 16.43 10.96 2.80
CA PHE A 109 17.89 11.09 2.76
C PHE A 109 18.62 10.35 3.90
N ALA A 110 17.96 10.21 5.05
CA ALA A 110 18.51 9.50 6.21
C ALA A 110 18.40 7.96 6.09
N GLY A 111 17.69 7.43 5.10
CA GLY A 111 17.56 5.98 4.85
C GLY A 111 16.95 5.21 6.01
N ARG A 112 15.98 5.80 6.73
CA ARG A 112 15.45 5.21 7.96
C ARG A 112 14.63 3.95 7.66
N LEU A 113 14.91 2.88 8.40
CA LEU A 113 14.16 1.62 8.30
C LEU A 113 13.07 1.55 9.36
N CYS A 114 11.96 0.93 9.00
CA CYS A 114 10.90 0.62 9.94
C CYS A 114 11.29 -0.48 10.92
N ARG A 115 10.74 -0.41 12.13
CA ARG A 115 10.89 -1.47 13.13
C ARG A 115 10.25 -2.77 12.62
N LYS A 116 10.69 -3.91 13.15
CA LYS A 116 10.17 -5.23 12.78
C LYS A 116 8.65 -5.26 12.90
N GLY A 117 7.99 -5.69 11.82
CA GLY A 117 6.53 -5.79 11.73
C GLY A 117 5.84 -4.57 11.10
N LEU A 118 6.59 -3.49 10.86
CA LEU A 118 6.11 -2.32 10.13
C LEU A 118 6.72 -2.27 8.73
N TYR A 119 6.00 -1.65 7.82
CA TYR A 119 6.34 -1.47 6.42
C TYR A 119 6.39 0.02 6.12
N CYS A 120 7.30 0.40 5.22
CA CYS A 120 7.46 1.79 4.83
C CYS A 120 6.53 2.09 3.66
N TYR A 121 5.66 3.09 3.83
CA TYR A 121 4.77 3.58 2.80
C TYR A 121 5.04 5.05 2.54
N ASP A 122 5.01 5.48 1.28
CA ASP A 122 5.16 6.90 0.95
C ASP A 122 3.99 7.70 1.52
N VAL A 123 4.28 8.92 2.00
CA VAL A 123 3.24 9.80 2.53
C VAL A 123 2.41 10.34 1.35
N PRO A 124 1.07 10.19 1.35
CA PRO A 124 0.21 10.74 0.31
C PRO A 124 0.29 12.27 0.35
N ASP A 125 0.31 12.89 -0.83
CA ASP A 125 0.22 14.34 -1.01
C ASP A 125 1.34 15.16 -0.34
N ASP A 126 2.52 14.58 -0.12
CA ASP A 126 3.70 15.28 0.43
C ASP A 126 4.46 16.12 -0.61
N GLY A 127 4.00 16.12 -1.86
CA GLY A 127 4.63 16.84 -2.98
C GLY A 127 5.95 16.23 -3.44
N CYS A 128 6.35 15.08 -2.89
CA CYS A 128 7.49 14.30 -3.33
C CYS A 128 7.02 13.31 -4.40
N ASP A 129 7.46 13.51 -5.64
CA ASP A 129 7.16 12.56 -6.72
C ASP A 129 8.07 11.33 -6.56
N PRO A 130 7.57 10.14 -6.21
CA PRO A 130 8.40 8.95 -6.04
C PRO A 130 9.10 8.51 -7.35
N GLN A 131 8.64 8.99 -8.52
CA GLN A 131 9.31 8.74 -9.80
C GLN A 131 10.53 9.65 -10.04
N ASN A 132 10.58 10.81 -9.39
CA ASN A 132 11.65 11.80 -9.54
C ASN A 132 12.49 12.03 -8.27
N GLY A 133 11.97 11.67 -7.09
CA GLY A 133 12.62 11.74 -5.77
C GLY A 133 13.01 10.39 -5.18
N GLY A 134 12.45 9.28 -5.66
CA GLY A 134 12.88 7.92 -5.32
C GLY A 134 13.00 7.65 -3.81
N ALA A 135 14.17 7.20 -3.38
CA ALA A 135 14.46 6.84 -1.98
C ALA A 135 14.55 8.04 -1.01
N ASP A 136 14.59 9.27 -1.52
CA ASP A 136 14.69 10.49 -0.73
C ASP A 136 13.33 11.04 -0.28
N CYS A 137 12.21 10.44 -0.74
CA CYS A 137 10.88 10.77 -0.24
C CYS A 137 10.68 10.22 1.17
N ALA A 138 10.03 11.02 2.02
CA ALA A 138 9.76 10.62 3.39
C ALA A 138 8.58 9.65 3.40
N GLY A 139 8.79 8.48 4.00
CA GLY A 139 7.74 7.51 4.23
C GLY A 139 7.27 7.49 5.68
N ILE A 140 6.20 6.76 5.91
CA ILE A 140 5.62 6.47 7.22
C ILE A 140 5.64 4.96 7.48
N CYS A 141 6.02 4.58 8.70
CA CYS A 141 6.02 3.19 9.14
C CYS A 141 4.65 2.78 9.65
N LEU A 142 4.01 1.84 8.96
CA LEU A 142 2.72 1.25 9.34
C LEU A 142 2.75 -0.26 9.36
#